data_AF-A0A355HAA5-F1
#
_entry.id   AF-A0A355HAA5-F1
#
_cell.length_a   1.000
_cell.length_b   1.000
_cell.length_c   1.000
_cell.angle_alpha   90.00
_cell.angle_beta   90.00
_cell.angle_gamma   90.00
#
_symmetry.space_group_name_H-M   'P 1'
#
loop_
_entity.id
_entity.type
_entity.pdbx_description
1 polymer ?
#
loop_
_entity_poly.entity_id
_entity_poly.type
_entity_poly.pdbx_seq_one_letter_code
_entity_poly.pdbx_strand_id
1 'polypeptide(L)' 'GCQGCGMIDVTLKQGVEVMIKAQIPEIEAIYDVTDHAGGTNPYYQPSAK' A
#
# COMPACT_ATOMS: atom_id res chain seq x y z
N GLY A 1 3.42 -8.64 12.07
CA GLY A 1 3.51 -7.62 11.00
C GLY A 1 4.01 -8.31 9.75
N CYS A 2 3.40 -8.03 8.60
CA CYS A 2 3.82 -8.58 7.31
C CYS A 2 5.11 -7.89 6.81
N GLN A 3 5.96 -8.65 6.12
CA GLN A 3 7.27 -8.18 5.66
C GLN A 3 7.09 -7.03 4.67
N GLY A 4 7.70 -5.88 4.94
CA GLY A 4 7.64 -4.71 4.05
C GLY A 4 6.44 -3.78 4.28
N CYS A 5 5.44 -4.14 5.09
CA CYS A 5 4.29 -3.26 5.35
C CYS A 5 4.69 -1.92 5.95
N GLY A 6 5.74 -1.88 6.79
CA GLY A 6 6.22 -0.61 7.34
C GLY A 6 6.77 0.34 6.26
N MET A 7 7.45 -0.19 5.24
CA MET A 7 7.97 0.63 4.14
C MET A 7 6.87 1.02 3.16
N ILE A 8 5.93 0.11 2.88
CA ILE A 8 4.76 0.39 2.02
C ILE A 8 3.89 1.48 2.64
N ASP A 9 3.66 1.44 3.96
CA ASP A 9 2.83 2.40 4.66
C ASP A 9 3.41 3.82 4.56
N VAL A 10 4.73 3.94 4.67
CA VAL A 10 5.44 5.23 4.48
C VAL A 10 5.33 5.70 3.03
N THR A 11 5.61 4.85 2.05
CA THR A 11 5.53 5.23 0.63
C THR A 11 4.12 5.66 0.23
N LEU A 12 3.08 4.95 0.71
CA LEU A 12 1.69 5.27 0.43
C LEU A 12 1.29 6.59 1.10
N LYS A 13 1.46 6.72 2.43
CA LYS A 13 1.00 7.88 3.20
C LYS A 13 1.78 9.16 2.90
N GLN A 14 3.10 9.07 2.76
CA GLN A 14 3.96 10.26 2.59
C GLN A 14 4.26 10.58 1.13
N GLY A 15 4.07 9.63 0.21
CA GLY A 15 4.31 9.84 -1.22
C GLY A 15 3.00 9.92 -2.00
N VAL A 16 2.35 8.77 -2.16
CA VAL A 16 1.21 8.62 -3.08
C VAL A 16 0.02 9.47 -2.65
N GLU A 17 -0.36 9.42 -1.36
CA GLU A 17 -1.50 10.18 -0.84
C GLU A 17 -1.29 11.69 -0.98
N VAL A 18 -0.07 12.18 -0.72
CA VAL A 18 0.29 13.59 -0.89
C VAL A 18 0.14 14.03 -2.34
N MET A 19 0.64 13.23 -3.30
CA MET A 19 0.53 13.54 -4.73
C MET A 19 -0.92 13.55 -5.22
N ILE A 20 -1.74 12.58 -4.77
CA ILE A 20 -3.16 12.52 -5.14
C ILE A 20 -3.90 13.74 -4.60
N LYS A 21 -3.72 14.08 -3.32
CA LYS A 21 -4.37 15.25 -2.70
C LYS A 21 -3.94 16.57 -3.33
N ALA A 22 -2.70 16.67 -3.81
CA ALA A 22 -2.23 17.85 -4.54
C ALA A 22 -2.98 18.04 -5.88
N GLN A 23 -3.37 16.96 -6.54
CA GLN A 23 -4.06 16.99 -7.83
C GLN A 23 -5.59 17.02 -7.70
N ILE A 24 -6.12 16.42 -6.63
CA ILE A 24 -7.55 16.23 -6.36
C ILE A 24 -7.82 16.60 -4.88
N PRO A 25 -7.98 17.89 -4.56
CA PRO A 25 -8.06 18.37 -3.17
C PRO A 25 -9.31 17.89 -2.41
N GLU A 26 -10.35 17.45 -3.10
CA GLU A 26 -11.58 16.91 -2.49
C GLU A 26 -11.40 15.51 -1.87
N ILE A 27 -10.29 14.83 -2.14
CA ILE A 27 -9.98 13.53 -1.52
C ILE A 27 -9.47 13.76 -0.10
N GLU A 28 -10.26 13.33 0.89
CA GLU A 28 -9.92 13.52 2.31
C GLU A 28 -8.93 12.49 2.86
N ALA A 29 -9.04 11.23 2.42
CA ALA A 29 -8.22 10.12 2.91
C ALA A 29 -8.15 8.96 1.90
N ILE A 30 -7.08 8.16 2.00
CA ILE A 30 -6.89 6.92 1.24
C ILE A 30 -6.70 5.78 2.23
N TYR A 31 -7.42 4.68 2.03
CA TYR A 31 -7.40 3.52 2.91
C TYR A 31 -6.89 2.29 2.17
N ASP A 32 -5.94 1.59 2.77
CA ASP A 32 -5.51 0.26 2.33
C ASP A 32 -6.49 -0.80 2.88
N VAL A 33 -7.14 -1.52 1.98
CA VAL A 33 -8.16 -2.54 2.29
C VAL A 33 -7.60 -3.97 2.23
N THR A 34 -6.28 -4.13 2.07
CA THR A 34 -5.64 -5.45 1.99
C THR A 34 -5.44 -6.09 3.37
N ASP A 35 -5.49 -7.42 3.42
CA ASP A 35 -5.27 -8.19 4.65
C ASP A 35 -3.77 -8.41 4.92
N HIS A 36 -3.22 -7.57 5.78
CA HIS A 36 -1.81 -7.65 6.21
C HIS A 36 -1.53 -8.72 7.28
N ALA A 37 -2.56 -9.42 7.77
CA ALA A 37 -2.43 -10.47 8.77
C ALA A 37 -2.27 -11.88 8.16
N GLY A 38 -2.67 -12.09 6.90
CA GLY A 38 -2.71 -13.41 6.24
C GLY A 38 -1.39 -13.99 5.72
N GLY A 39 -0.24 -13.40 6.04
CA GLY A 39 1.03 -13.63 5.34
C GLY A 39 1.50 -15.09 5.25
N THR A 40 1.63 -15.63 4.03
CA THR A 40 2.33 -16.91 3.78
C THR A 40 3.51 -16.81 2.80
N ASN A 41 3.60 -15.81 1.93
CA ASN A 41 4.84 -15.51 1.19
C ASN A 41 4.70 -14.15 0.44
N PRO A 42 5.38 -13.08 0.85
CA PRO A 42 5.18 -11.73 0.30
C PRO A 42 5.91 -11.50 -1.04
N TYR A 43 6.63 -12.49 -1.56
CA TYR A 43 7.30 -12.39 -2.85
C TYR A 43 6.32 -12.68 -4.00
N TYR A 44 6.36 -11.83 -5.03
CA TYR A 44 5.71 -12.09 -6.32
C TYR A 44 6.17 -13.45 -6.86
N GLN A 45 5.25 -14.41 -6.94
CA GLN A 45 5.44 -15.64 -7.70
C GLN A 45 4.77 -15.46 -9.07
N PRO A 46 5.52 -15.41 -10.18
CA PRO A 46 4.91 -15.47 -11.49
C PRO A 46 4.15 -16.79 -11.59
N SER A 47 2.87 -16.73 -11.98
CA SER A 47 2.00 -17.89 -12.16
C SER A 47 2.69 -18.91 -13.08
N ALA A 48 2.89 -20.13 -12.57
CA ALA A 48 3.38 -21.23 -13.38
C ALA A 48 2.37 -21.48 -14.52
N LYS A 49 2.87 -21.51 -15.76
CA LYS A 49 2.09 -21.91 -16.93
C LYS A 49 1.70 -23.37 -16.87
#